data_AF-A0A931TIN8-F1
#
_entry.id   AF-A0A931TIN8-F1
#
_cell.length_a   1.000
_cell.length_b   1.000
_cell.length_c   1.000
_cell.angle_alpha   90.00
_cell.angle_beta   90.00
_cell.angle_gamma   90.00
#
_symmetry.space_group_name_H-M   'P 1'
#
loop_
_entity.id
_entity.type
_entity.pdbx_description
1 polymer ?
#
loop_
_entity_poly.entity_id
_entity_poly.type
_entity_poly.pdbx_seq_one_letter_code
_entity_poly.pdbx_strand_id
1 'polypeptide(L)'
;MSKPVTGEMIAQVGTISANHDKTIGRIIAEAMDKVGKDGVITVEEAKSIDTSLEIVEGMQFDRGYLSPYFVTDPERMEVVLDNPAILIHEKKIASMKELLPVLELVAHAGRPLLIIAEDIEGEALATLVVNKLRGTLQAAAVKAPGYGERRKAMLEDIAILTGGKALTEDLGLKLENTQLEDLGQAKKITIDKDNTTIVEGAGSRLAIEGRVTQLRLQAEDTTSDYDREKLQERLARLVGGVAVIKVGAATETEMKEKKARVEDATNAGHEGSIVVQRVREMNDEEGFNALTERYENLMQAGVIDPTKVVRSALQNAASIASLLLTTEAVIT
;
A
#
# COMPACT_ATOMS: atom_id res chain seq x y z
N MET A 1 9.46 -17.61 -20.92
CA MET A 1 9.93 -17.77 -19.52
C MET A 1 10.15 -16.42 -18.86
N SER A 2 10.10 -16.30 -17.52
CA SER A 2 10.32 -15.02 -16.83
C SER A 2 11.78 -14.58 -16.89
N LYS A 3 12.04 -13.30 -17.19
CA LYS A 3 13.37 -12.69 -17.06
C LYS A 3 13.40 -11.69 -15.91
N PRO A 4 14.49 -11.62 -15.13
CA PRO A 4 14.64 -10.61 -14.10
C PRO A 4 14.70 -9.21 -14.74
N VAL A 5 13.95 -8.26 -14.16
CA VAL A 5 13.94 -6.86 -14.59
C VAL A 5 15.17 -6.16 -14.02
N THR A 6 15.94 -5.46 -14.86
CA THR A 6 17.13 -4.70 -14.43
C THR A 6 17.10 -3.28 -14.98
N GLY A 7 17.46 -2.30 -14.13
CA GLY A 7 17.70 -0.90 -14.52
C GLY A 7 16.70 -0.32 -15.53
N GLU A 8 17.17 -0.10 -16.76
CA GLU A 8 16.43 0.51 -17.88
C GLU A 8 15.11 -0.21 -18.21
N MET A 9 15.01 -1.51 -17.92
CA MET A 9 13.77 -2.27 -18.15
C MET A 9 12.62 -1.79 -17.27
N ILE A 10 12.90 -1.24 -16.07
CA ILE A 10 11.87 -0.67 -15.19
C ILE A 10 11.25 0.56 -15.86
N ALA A 11 12.06 1.42 -16.47
CA ALA A 11 11.59 2.60 -17.18
C ALA A 11 10.80 2.21 -18.44
N GLN A 12 11.20 1.15 -19.14
CA GLN A 12 10.47 0.62 -20.29
C GLN A 12 9.10 0.08 -19.88
N VAL A 13 9.04 -0.77 -18.84
CA VAL A 13 7.76 -1.27 -18.30
C VAL A 13 6.87 -0.12 -17.87
N GLY A 14 7.38 0.82 -17.08
CA GLY A 14 6.62 2.01 -16.67
C GLY A 14 6.14 2.87 -17.84
N THR A 15 6.93 2.98 -18.91
CA THR A 15 6.55 3.74 -20.13
C THR A 15 5.38 3.06 -20.85
N ILE A 16 5.43 1.74 -21.03
CA ILE A 16 4.38 0.98 -21.71
C ILE A 16 3.07 1.08 -20.92
N SER A 17 3.17 0.81 -19.61
CA SER A 17 2.03 0.82 -18.71
C SER A 17 1.44 2.23 -18.55
N ALA A 18 2.22 3.29 -18.78
CA ALA A 18 1.78 4.68 -18.83
C ALA A 18 1.29 5.12 -20.24
N ASN A 19 0.89 4.18 -21.10
CA ASN A 19 0.46 4.44 -22.48
C ASN A 19 1.53 5.16 -23.33
N HIS A 20 2.76 4.62 -23.32
CA HIS A 20 3.95 5.13 -24.00
C HIS A 20 4.47 6.50 -23.51
N ASP A 21 4.08 6.95 -22.32
CA ASP A 21 4.62 8.16 -21.71
C ASP A 21 6.01 7.90 -21.08
N LYS A 22 7.05 8.25 -21.83
CA LYS A 22 8.45 8.12 -21.41
C LYS A 22 8.79 8.94 -20.17
N THR A 23 8.06 10.03 -19.93
CA THR A 23 8.30 10.90 -18.78
C THR A 23 7.87 10.19 -17.51
N ILE A 24 6.66 9.61 -17.52
CA ILE A 24 6.11 8.82 -16.42
C ILE A 24 6.98 7.59 -16.16
N GLY A 25 7.33 6.83 -17.20
CA GLY A 25 8.17 5.65 -17.06
C GLY A 25 9.53 5.95 -16.43
N ARG A 26 10.18 7.07 -16.80
CA ARG A 26 11.44 7.51 -16.18
C ARG A 26 11.27 7.89 -14.71
N ILE A 27 10.20 8.61 -14.37
CA ILE A 27 9.94 9.03 -12.98
C ILE A 27 9.68 7.82 -12.08
N ILE A 28 8.93 6.82 -12.56
CA ILE A 28 8.70 5.57 -11.84
C ILE A 28 10.02 4.83 -11.61
N ALA A 29 10.87 4.73 -12.64
CA ALA A 29 12.18 4.09 -12.49
C ALA A 29 13.08 4.84 -11.49
N GLU A 30 13.10 6.17 -11.54
CA GLU A 30 13.86 6.99 -10.58
C GLU A 30 13.32 6.83 -9.15
N ALA A 31 11.99 6.75 -8.99
CA ALA A 31 11.35 6.50 -7.70
C ALA A 31 11.76 5.14 -7.15
N MET A 32 11.68 4.07 -7.95
CA MET A 32 12.05 2.71 -7.56
C MET A 32 13.54 2.58 -7.19
N ASP A 33 14.42 3.27 -7.92
CA ASP A 33 15.86 3.26 -7.62
C ASP A 33 16.17 3.96 -6.28
N LYS A 34 15.43 5.02 -5.98
CA LYS A 34 15.56 5.80 -4.74
C LYS A 34 15.05 5.08 -3.49
N VAL A 35 13.88 4.43 -3.58
CA VAL A 35 13.25 3.75 -2.43
C VAL A 35 13.69 2.29 -2.28
N GLY A 36 14.32 1.73 -3.31
CA GLY A 36 14.76 0.33 -3.34
C GLY A 36 13.61 -0.65 -3.56
N LYS A 37 13.92 -1.96 -3.51
CA LYS A 37 12.98 -3.04 -3.86
C LYS A 37 11.73 -3.12 -2.99
N ASP A 38 11.86 -2.74 -1.72
CA ASP A 38 10.79 -2.82 -0.71
C ASP A 38 10.17 -1.46 -0.41
N GLY A 39 10.59 -0.43 -1.14
CA GLY A 39 10.07 0.91 -1.00
C GLY A 39 8.72 1.08 -1.69
N VAL A 40 7.92 2.00 -1.18
CA VAL A 40 6.54 2.19 -1.61
C VAL A 40 6.45 3.44 -2.45
N ILE A 41 5.72 3.38 -3.55
CA ILE A 41 5.44 4.53 -4.41
C ILE A 41 3.97 4.89 -4.26
N THR A 42 3.71 6.17 -3.96
CA THR A 42 2.38 6.76 -3.90
C THR A 42 2.31 7.92 -4.88
N VAL A 43 1.12 8.20 -5.40
CA VAL A 43 0.92 9.26 -6.39
C VAL A 43 -0.05 10.28 -5.81
N GLU A 44 0.32 11.55 -5.92
CA GLU A 44 -0.47 12.68 -5.42
C GLU A 44 -0.67 13.76 -6.48
N GLU A 45 -1.69 14.57 -6.30
CA GLU A 45 -1.96 15.72 -7.16
C GLU A 45 -1.11 16.92 -6.71
N ALA A 46 -0.41 17.55 -7.65
CA ALA A 46 0.42 18.71 -7.38
C ALA A 46 -0.33 20.01 -7.72
N LYS A 47 -0.10 21.08 -6.95
CA LYS A 47 -0.60 22.42 -7.34
C LYS A 47 0.23 23.08 -8.45
N SER A 48 1.38 22.49 -8.79
CA SER A 48 2.29 22.94 -9.85
C SER A 48 1.97 22.31 -11.19
N ILE A 49 2.51 22.90 -12.27
CA ILE A 49 2.45 22.31 -13.62
C ILE A 49 3.42 21.13 -13.73
N ASP A 50 4.56 21.22 -13.04
CA ASP A 50 5.61 20.20 -13.11
C ASP A 50 5.27 18.98 -12.24
N THR A 51 5.65 17.80 -12.73
CA THR A 51 5.63 16.56 -11.96
C THR A 51 6.94 16.42 -11.19
N SER A 52 6.88 16.26 -9.88
CA SER A 52 8.06 16.09 -9.02
C SER A 52 8.03 14.77 -8.27
N LEU A 53 9.22 14.28 -7.92
CA LEU A 53 9.42 13.12 -7.05
C LEU A 53 9.99 13.60 -5.72
N GLU A 54 9.29 13.29 -4.63
CA GLU A 54 9.73 13.55 -3.27
C GLU A 54 9.84 12.23 -2.51
N ILE A 55 10.92 12.05 -1.73
CA ILE A 55 11.03 10.93 -0.81
C ILE A 55 10.65 11.47 0.56
N VAL A 56 9.64 10.85 1.16
CA VAL A 56 9.17 11.22 2.48
C VAL A 56 9.25 10.03 3.43
N GLU A 57 9.33 10.33 4.72
CA GLU A 57 9.28 9.31 5.75
C GLU A 57 7.88 8.69 5.76
N GLY A 58 7.81 7.36 5.74
CA GLY A 58 6.55 6.63 5.66
C GLY A 58 6.78 5.13 5.64
N MET A 59 5.70 4.36 5.71
CA MET A 59 5.75 2.91 5.66
C MET A 59 4.48 2.32 5.06
N GLN A 60 4.57 1.11 4.52
CA GLN A 60 3.41 0.28 4.17
C GLN A 60 3.45 -1.04 4.93
N PHE A 61 2.26 -1.55 5.26
CA PHE A 61 2.09 -2.91 5.77
C PHE A 61 0.84 -3.58 5.18
N ASP A 62 0.89 -4.90 5.08
CA ASP A 62 -0.06 -5.73 4.34
C ASP A 62 -1.32 -6.03 5.17
N ARG A 63 -2.04 -4.97 5.55
CA ARG A 63 -3.37 -5.03 6.18
C ARG A 63 -4.26 -3.95 5.58
N GLY A 64 -5.36 -4.34 4.96
CA GLY A 64 -6.35 -3.40 4.44
C GLY A 64 -7.48 -3.08 5.43
N TYR A 65 -8.47 -2.35 4.93
CA TYR A 65 -9.63 -1.94 5.73
C TYR A 65 -10.44 -3.16 6.21
N LEU A 66 -10.93 -3.09 7.46
CA LEU A 66 -11.80 -4.13 8.02
C LEU A 66 -13.20 -4.17 7.37
N SER A 67 -13.63 -3.05 6.80
CA SER A 67 -14.93 -2.93 6.15
C SER A 67 -14.85 -2.04 4.93
N PRO A 68 -15.39 -2.46 3.76
CA PRO A 68 -15.51 -1.60 2.58
C PRO A 68 -16.34 -0.34 2.85
N TYR A 69 -17.17 -0.34 3.90
CA TYR A 69 -17.93 0.84 4.27
C TYR A 69 -17.06 1.99 4.77
N PHE A 70 -15.77 1.78 5.06
CA PHE A 70 -14.84 2.86 5.37
C PHE A 70 -14.34 3.61 4.13
N VAL A 71 -14.50 3.06 2.93
CA VAL A 71 -14.04 3.65 1.66
C VAL A 71 -14.51 5.10 1.54
N THR A 72 -13.58 6.01 1.29
CA THR A 72 -13.82 7.44 1.07
C THR A 72 -13.71 7.80 -0.41
N ASP A 73 -12.96 7.01 -1.18
CA ASP A 73 -12.88 7.08 -2.64
C ASP A 73 -13.55 5.84 -3.26
N PRO A 74 -14.83 5.92 -3.66
CA PRO A 74 -15.57 4.79 -4.23
C PRO A 74 -15.09 4.35 -5.61
N GLU A 75 -14.43 5.22 -6.38
CA GLU A 75 -13.93 4.87 -7.71
C GLU A 75 -12.75 3.90 -7.58
N ARG A 76 -11.90 4.15 -6.59
CA ARG A 76 -10.69 3.35 -6.34
C ARG A 76 -10.87 2.26 -5.30
N MET A 77 -11.98 2.28 -4.57
CA MET A 77 -12.21 1.42 -3.40
C MET A 77 -11.11 1.58 -2.34
N GLU A 78 -10.72 2.82 -2.07
CA GLU A 78 -9.68 3.18 -1.10
C GLU A 78 -10.24 4.06 0.02
N VAL A 79 -9.64 3.95 1.20
CA VAL A 79 -9.80 4.92 2.29
C VAL A 79 -8.64 5.88 2.23
N VAL A 80 -8.93 7.18 2.19
CA VAL A 80 -7.96 8.26 2.22
C VAL A 80 -8.27 9.14 3.42
N LEU A 81 -7.32 9.26 4.35
CA LEU A 81 -7.43 10.09 5.55
C LEU A 81 -6.35 11.16 5.53
N ASP A 82 -6.75 12.43 5.54
CA ASP A 82 -5.84 13.57 5.63
C ASP A 82 -5.68 14.04 7.09
N ASN A 83 -4.43 14.21 7.51
CA ASN A 83 -4.02 14.55 8.87
C ASN A 83 -4.66 13.69 9.98
N PRO A 84 -4.74 12.36 9.86
CA PRO A 84 -5.41 11.53 10.87
C PRO A 84 -4.66 11.49 12.20
N ALA A 85 -5.41 11.28 13.28
CA ALA A 85 -4.91 10.69 14.51
C ALA A 85 -4.89 9.16 14.38
N ILE A 86 -3.92 8.50 15.00
CA ILE A 86 -3.68 7.06 14.83
C ILE A 86 -3.67 6.41 16.22
N LEU A 87 -4.68 5.61 16.50
CA LEU A 87 -4.73 4.75 17.68
C LEU A 87 -3.98 3.45 17.38
N ILE A 88 -2.96 3.15 18.18
CA ILE A 88 -2.11 1.96 18.05
C ILE A 88 -2.33 1.10 19.29
N HIS A 89 -3.10 0.02 19.15
CA HIS A 89 -3.50 -0.82 20.26
C HIS A 89 -3.17 -2.29 20.01
N GLU A 90 -2.66 -2.98 21.02
CA GLU A 90 -2.22 -4.37 20.85
C GLU A 90 -3.37 -5.38 20.77
N LYS A 91 -4.48 -5.12 21.47
CA LYS A 91 -5.56 -6.09 21.68
C LYS A 91 -6.74 -5.89 20.75
N LYS A 92 -7.65 -6.86 20.84
CA LYS A 92 -8.96 -6.81 20.20
C LYS A 92 -9.84 -5.78 20.86
N ILE A 93 -10.60 -5.05 20.05
CA ILE A 93 -11.58 -4.08 20.51
C ILE A 93 -12.96 -4.59 20.11
N ALA A 94 -13.73 -5.05 21.10
CA ALA A 94 -15.07 -5.57 20.89
C ALA A 94 -16.17 -4.59 21.31
N SER A 95 -15.91 -3.75 22.32
CA SER A 95 -16.88 -2.80 22.87
C SER A 95 -16.58 -1.36 22.47
N MET A 96 -17.63 -0.63 22.07
CA MET A 96 -17.54 0.80 21.82
C MET A 96 -17.15 1.61 23.07
N LYS A 97 -17.49 1.10 24.27
CA LYS A 97 -17.20 1.76 25.54
C LYS A 97 -15.69 2.02 25.72
N GLU A 98 -14.87 1.10 25.25
CA GLU A 98 -13.41 1.20 25.31
C GLU A 98 -12.86 2.30 24.38
N LEU A 99 -13.57 2.60 23.29
CA LEU A 99 -13.18 3.61 22.31
C LEU A 99 -13.70 5.01 22.64
N LEU A 100 -14.76 5.15 23.45
CA LEU A 100 -15.38 6.44 23.76
C LEU A 100 -14.37 7.54 24.14
N PRO A 101 -13.40 7.31 25.04
CA PRO A 101 -12.44 8.35 25.43
C PRO A 101 -11.60 8.84 24.24
N VAL A 102 -11.14 7.92 23.40
CA VAL A 102 -10.35 8.25 22.21
C VAL A 102 -11.20 8.99 21.17
N LEU A 103 -12.44 8.55 20.98
CA LEU A 103 -13.36 9.17 20.02
C LEU A 103 -13.75 10.60 20.42
N GLU A 104 -13.97 10.84 21.71
CA GLU A 104 -14.24 12.18 22.22
C GLU A 104 -13.06 13.12 21.98
N LEU A 105 -11.82 12.66 22.24
CA LEU A 105 -10.60 13.43 21.99
C LEU A 105 -10.45 13.80 20.51
N VAL A 106 -10.64 12.83 19.62
CA VAL A 106 -10.50 13.06 18.18
C VAL A 106 -11.63 13.93 17.63
N ALA A 107 -12.87 13.72 18.09
CA ALA A 107 -14.02 14.52 17.68
C ALA A 107 -13.84 16.00 18.06
N HIS A 108 -13.30 16.29 19.25
CA HIS A 108 -12.97 17.66 19.67
C HIS A 108 -11.85 18.28 18.80
N ALA A 109 -10.88 17.47 18.37
CA ALA A 109 -9.81 17.93 17.49
C ALA A 109 -10.27 18.12 16.04
N GLY A 110 -11.44 17.60 15.66
CA GLY A 110 -11.96 17.69 14.29
C GLY A 110 -11.12 16.95 13.27
N ARG A 111 -10.40 15.89 13.68
CA ARG A 111 -9.49 15.11 12.83
C ARG A 111 -10.06 13.74 12.50
N PRO A 112 -9.65 13.11 11.38
CA PRO A 112 -9.98 11.71 11.14
C PRO A 112 -9.23 10.78 12.11
N LEU A 113 -9.75 9.57 12.35
CA LEU A 113 -9.13 8.54 13.19
C LEU A 113 -8.81 7.28 12.38
N LEU A 114 -7.56 6.83 12.42
CA LEU A 114 -7.20 5.46 12.09
C LEU A 114 -7.07 4.63 13.37
N ILE A 115 -7.69 3.46 13.42
CA ILE A 115 -7.50 2.48 14.49
C ILE A 115 -6.72 1.29 13.95
N ILE A 116 -5.57 1.01 14.56
CA ILE A 116 -4.74 -0.17 14.32
C ILE A 116 -4.80 -1.03 15.58
N ALA A 117 -5.46 -2.18 15.49
CA ALA A 117 -5.68 -3.10 16.62
C ALA A 117 -5.48 -4.56 16.21
N GLU A 118 -5.35 -5.51 17.14
CA GLU A 118 -5.33 -6.95 16.77
C GLU A 118 -6.52 -7.31 15.89
N ASP A 119 -7.70 -6.89 16.34
CA ASP A 119 -8.96 -7.00 15.61
C ASP A 119 -9.95 -5.98 16.14
N ILE A 120 -10.93 -5.60 15.32
CA ILE A 120 -12.07 -4.77 15.75
C ILE A 120 -13.32 -5.49 15.30
N GLU A 121 -14.11 -5.96 16.25
CA GLU A 121 -15.19 -6.91 16.00
C GLU A 121 -16.50 -6.51 16.69
N GLY A 122 -17.58 -7.19 16.31
CA GLY A 122 -18.89 -7.07 16.94
C GLY A 122 -19.45 -5.64 16.92
N GLU A 123 -19.84 -5.16 18.09
CA GLU A 123 -20.51 -3.88 18.29
C GLU A 123 -19.61 -2.69 17.92
N ALA A 124 -18.33 -2.75 18.27
CA ALA A 124 -17.38 -1.67 17.99
C ALA A 124 -17.27 -1.40 16.48
N LEU A 125 -17.07 -2.44 15.67
CA LEU A 125 -16.97 -2.31 14.22
C LEU A 125 -18.26 -1.75 13.61
N ALA A 126 -19.42 -2.33 13.99
CA ALA A 126 -20.72 -1.89 13.49
C ALA A 126 -20.98 -0.41 13.81
N THR A 127 -20.63 0.02 15.02
CA THR A 127 -20.83 1.40 15.47
C THR A 127 -19.92 2.38 14.75
N LEU A 128 -18.65 2.03 14.52
CA LEU A 128 -17.72 2.84 13.73
C LEU A 128 -18.22 3.02 12.30
N VAL A 129 -18.68 1.94 11.66
CA VAL A 129 -19.24 1.98 10.30
C VAL A 129 -20.47 2.87 10.24
N VAL A 130 -21.42 2.73 11.17
CA VAL A 130 -22.64 3.55 11.18
C VAL A 130 -22.33 5.03 11.39
N ASN A 131 -21.39 5.37 12.28
CA ASN A 131 -21.00 6.77 12.49
C ASN A 131 -20.27 7.36 11.27
N LYS A 132 -19.43 6.58 10.60
CA LYS A 132 -18.82 6.98 9.33
C LYS A 132 -19.89 7.25 8.27
N LEU A 133 -20.85 6.35 8.09
CA LEU A 133 -21.92 6.51 7.10
C LEU A 133 -22.81 7.73 7.38
N ARG A 134 -22.98 8.11 8.66
CA ARG A 134 -23.70 9.32 9.07
C ARG A 134 -22.85 10.60 8.94
N GLY A 135 -21.56 10.48 8.65
CA GLY A 135 -20.62 11.60 8.59
C GLY A 135 -20.30 12.22 9.95
N THR A 136 -20.71 11.60 11.06
CA THR A 136 -20.45 12.10 12.42
C THR A 136 -19.01 11.88 12.85
N LEU A 137 -18.37 10.84 12.33
CA LEU A 137 -16.99 10.48 12.63
C LEU A 137 -16.29 10.03 11.34
N GLN A 138 -15.16 10.65 11.01
CA GLN A 138 -14.30 10.14 9.96
C GLN A 138 -13.32 9.15 10.57
N ALA A 139 -13.65 7.86 10.52
CA ALA A 139 -12.78 6.82 11.07
C ALA A 139 -12.63 5.65 10.11
N ALA A 140 -11.46 5.00 10.20
CA ALA A 140 -11.17 3.73 9.55
C ALA A 140 -10.44 2.81 10.52
N ALA A 141 -10.52 1.51 10.23
CA ALA A 141 -10.02 0.48 11.11
C ALA A 141 -9.32 -0.61 10.30
N VAL A 142 -8.12 -1.00 10.76
CA VAL A 142 -7.28 -2.03 10.14
C VAL A 142 -6.73 -2.97 11.21
N LYS A 143 -6.41 -4.20 10.83
CA LYS A 143 -5.72 -5.12 11.74
C LYS A 143 -4.25 -4.73 11.87
N ALA A 144 -3.67 -5.03 13.02
CA ALA A 144 -2.25 -4.91 13.26
C ALA A 144 -1.47 -5.91 12.40
N PRO A 145 -0.29 -5.53 11.89
CA PRO A 145 0.58 -6.45 11.18
C PRO A 145 1.26 -7.43 12.14
N GLY A 146 1.50 -8.65 11.68
CA GLY A 146 2.16 -9.69 12.48
C GLY A 146 1.28 -10.33 13.57
N TYR A 147 1.91 -11.21 14.36
CA TYR A 147 1.27 -12.01 15.41
C TYR A 147 2.20 -12.12 16.63
N GLY A 148 1.63 -12.28 17.83
CA GLY A 148 2.38 -12.43 19.08
C GLY A 148 3.37 -11.28 19.32
N GLU A 149 4.57 -11.60 19.79
CA GLU A 149 5.64 -10.62 20.07
C GLU A 149 6.04 -9.79 18.85
N ARG A 150 5.94 -10.35 17.64
CA ARG A 150 6.23 -9.60 16.41
C ARG A 150 5.22 -8.49 16.17
N ARG A 151 3.95 -8.71 16.53
CA ARG A 151 2.93 -7.67 16.44
C ARG A 151 3.28 -6.49 17.34
N LYS A 152 3.64 -6.75 18.60
CA LYS A 152 4.07 -5.71 19.54
C LYS A 152 5.25 -4.92 18.96
N ALA A 153 6.25 -5.62 18.44
CA ALA A 153 7.42 -4.98 17.85
C ALA A 153 7.09 -4.12 16.61
N MET A 154 6.15 -4.56 15.77
CA MET A 154 5.70 -3.79 14.60
C MET A 154 4.78 -2.63 14.97
N LEU A 155 3.93 -2.76 16.00
CA LEU A 155 3.13 -1.66 16.53
C LEU A 155 4.02 -0.57 17.12
N GLU A 156 5.11 -0.95 17.79
CA GLU A 156 6.13 -0.02 18.26
C GLU A 156 6.82 0.71 17.10
N ASP A 157 7.12 0.01 16.00
CA ASP A 157 7.69 0.65 14.80
C ASP A 157 6.74 1.71 14.22
N ILE A 158 5.44 1.40 14.13
CA ILE A 158 4.40 2.34 13.68
C ILE A 158 4.29 3.52 14.66
N ALA A 159 4.34 3.26 15.97
CA ALA A 159 4.27 4.29 16.99
C ALA A 159 5.44 5.27 16.88
N ILE A 160 6.66 4.76 16.73
CA ILE A 160 7.86 5.59 16.54
C ILE A 160 7.78 6.41 15.26
N LEU A 161 7.35 5.81 14.13
CA LEU A 161 7.19 6.51 12.85
C LEU A 161 6.15 7.64 12.94
N THR A 162 5.07 7.42 13.67
CA THR A 162 3.94 8.36 13.74
C THR A 162 4.02 9.31 14.94
N GLY A 163 5.00 9.14 15.83
CA GLY A 163 5.16 9.94 17.05
C GLY A 163 4.11 9.63 18.13
N GLY A 164 3.43 8.49 18.06
CA GLY A 164 2.47 8.03 19.05
C GLY A 164 3.06 7.01 20.04
N LYS A 165 2.21 6.38 20.83
CA LYS A 165 2.57 5.27 21.72
C LYS A 165 1.81 4.00 21.36
N ALA A 166 2.50 2.85 21.36
CA ALA A 166 1.85 1.55 21.26
C ALA A 166 1.23 1.18 22.61
N LEU A 167 -0.10 1.12 22.67
CA LEU A 167 -0.84 0.76 23.89
C LEU A 167 -0.86 -0.77 24.06
N THR A 168 0.14 -1.29 24.77
CA THR A 168 0.32 -2.72 25.09
C THR A 168 -0.09 -3.03 26.53
N GLU A 169 -0.54 -4.27 26.79
CA GLU A 169 -0.98 -4.69 28.14
C GLU A 169 0.17 -4.69 29.16
N ASP A 170 1.38 -5.00 28.71
CA ASP A 170 2.56 -5.12 29.58
C ASP A 170 2.92 -3.77 30.24
N LEU A 171 2.51 -2.65 29.63
CA LEU A 171 2.69 -1.30 30.15
C LEU A 171 1.56 -0.86 31.10
N GLY A 172 0.50 -1.67 31.24
CA GLY A 172 -0.68 -1.34 32.08
C GLY A 172 -1.52 -0.17 31.57
N LEU A 173 -1.30 0.25 30.32
CA LEU A 173 -2.00 1.39 29.70
C LEU A 173 -3.38 0.96 29.22
N LYS A 174 -4.42 1.57 29.79
CA LYS A 174 -5.80 1.39 29.36
C LYS A 174 -6.21 2.49 28.38
N LEU A 175 -7.07 2.14 27.43
CA LEU A 175 -7.68 3.10 26.48
C LEU A 175 -8.38 4.27 27.20
N GLU A 176 -8.88 4.02 28.41
CA GLU A 176 -9.55 5.01 29.27
C GLU A 176 -8.68 6.22 29.64
N ASN A 177 -7.36 6.05 29.71
CA ASN A 177 -6.42 7.09 30.13
C ASN A 177 -5.65 7.70 28.95
N THR A 178 -6.02 7.36 27.72
CA THR A 178 -5.34 7.82 26.51
C THR A 178 -5.46 9.34 26.39
N GLN A 179 -4.35 10.01 26.08
CA GLN A 179 -4.32 11.43 25.77
C GLN A 179 -4.09 11.64 24.27
N LEU A 180 -4.34 12.85 23.79
CA LEU A 180 -4.11 13.19 22.37
C LEU A 180 -2.65 13.00 21.96
N GLU A 181 -1.72 13.17 22.90
CA GLU A 181 -0.27 12.97 22.72
C GLU A 181 0.14 11.50 22.57
N ASP A 182 -0.71 10.57 23.02
CA ASP A 182 -0.45 9.14 22.89
C ASP A 182 -0.84 8.63 21.49
N LEU A 183 -1.66 9.38 20.76
CA LEU A 183 -2.08 9.04 19.41
C LEU A 183 -1.00 9.45 18.40
N GLY A 184 -0.66 8.53 17.51
CA GLY A 184 0.21 8.82 16.38
C GLY A 184 -0.43 9.80 15.41
N GLN A 185 0.39 10.44 14.59
CA GLN A 185 -0.07 11.35 13.55
C GLN A 185 0.68 11.09 12.25
N ALA A 186 0.00 11.33 11.14
CA ALA A 186 0.58 11.34 9.81
C ALA A 186 -0.09 12.44 8.99
N LYS A 187 0.57 12.90 7.93
CA LYS A 187 -0.04 13.84 6.98
C LYS A 187 -1.14 13.18 6.17
N LYS A 188 -0.92 11.94 5.75
CA LYS A 188 -1.90 11.19 4.95
C LYS A 188 -1.76 9.69 5.16
N ILE A 189 -2.89 9.01 5.14
CA ILE A 189 -2.96 7.55 5.13
C ILE A 189 -3.87 7.10 4.01
N THR A 190 -3.40 6.14 3.24
CA THR A 190 -4.19 5.44 2.22
C THR A 190 -4.33 3.98 2.61
N ILE A 191 -5.54 3.43 2.52
CA ILE A 191 -5.86 2.05 2.89
C ILE A 191 -6.66 1.42 1.75
N ASP A 192 -6.10 0.39 1.13
CA ASP A 192 -6.80 -0.43 0.15
C ASP A 192 -7.34 -1.71 0.83
N LYS A 193 -7.80 -2.68 0.04
CA LYS A 193 -8.33 -3.94 0.54
C LYS A 193 -7.30 -4.80 1.29
N ASP A 194 -6.03 -4.69 0.92
CA ASP A 194 -4.93 -5.55 1.33
C ASP A 194 -3.81 -4.80 2.08
N ASN A 195 -3.66 -3.48 1.91
CA ASN A 195 -2.55 -2.67 2.40
C ASN A 195 -2.99 -1.39 3.12
N THR A 196 -2.14 -0.95 4.03
CA THR A 196 -2.18 0.38 4.66
C THR A 196 -0.85 1.08 4.43
N THR A 197 -0.89 2.29 3.89
CA THR A 197 0.27 3.13 3.60
C THR A 197 0.19 4.43 4.38
N ILE A 198 1.21 4.68 5.22
CA ILE A 198 1.36 5.88 6.05
C ILE A 198 2.40 6.78 5.39
N VAL A 199 2.03 8.03 5.10
CA VAL A 199 2.86 9.02 4.42
C VAL A 199 3.08 10.23 5.33
N GLU A 200 4.35 10.62 5.51
CA GLU A 200 4.81 11.69 6.40
C GLU A 200 4.29 11.52 7.84
N GLY A 201 4.78 10.49 8.53
CA GLY A 201 4.54 10.29 9.96
C GLY A 201 5.16 11.41 10.81
N ALA A 202 4.52 11.79 11.92
CA ALA A 202 4.98 12.86 12.81
C ALA A 202 6.08 12.42 13.81
N GLY A 203 6.68 11.26 13.60
CA GLY A 203 7.78 10.74 14.41
C GLY A 203 9.02 11.62 14.34
N SER A 204 9.76 11.72 15.44
CA SER A 204 11.03 12.44 15.41
C SER A 204 12.09 11.63 14.65
N ARG A 205 12.82 12.30 13.75
CA ARG A 205 13.90 11.68 12.98
C ARG A 205 14.92 10.95 13.86
N LEU A 206 15.24 11.49 15.04
CA LEU A 206 16.14 10.86 16.02
C LEU A 206 15.58 9.53 16.54
N ALA A 207 14.28 9.46 16.84
CA ALA A 207 13.66 8.23 17.32
C ALA A 207 13.63 7.16 16.22
N ILE A 208 13.33 7.56 14.97
CA ILE A 208 13.32 6.67 13.81
C ILE A 208 14.74 6.14 13.55
N GLU A 209 15.76 7.01 13.50
CA GLU A 209 17.17 6.63 13.32
C GLU A 209 17.68 5.71 14.45
N GLY A 210 17.26 5.98 15.70
CA GLY A 210 17.53 5.12 16.84
C GLY A 210 16.94 3.72 16.68
N ARG A 211 15.67 3.65 16.23
CA ARG A 211 14.98 2.38 15.98
C ARG A 211 15.61 1.60 14.84
N VAL A 212 15.97 2.28 13.75
CA VAL A 212 16.68 1.67 12.60
C VAL A 212 18.00 1.06 13.06
N THR A 213 18.78 1.79 13.86
CA THR A 213 20.05 1.29 14.43
C THR A 213 19.83 0.05 15.29
N GLN A 214 18.79 0.06 16.15
CA GLN A 214 18.44 -1.09 16.98
C GLN A 214 18.10 -2.33 16.13
N LEU A 215 17.31 -2.16 15.07
CA LEU A 215 16.94 -3.27 14.18
C LEU A 215 18.12 -3.82 13.39
N ARG A 216 19.06 -2.96 12.96
CA ARG A 216 20.30 -3.41 12.30
C ARG A 216 21.13 -4.29 13.22
N LEU A 217 21.37 -3.85 14.45
CA LEU A 217 22.12 -4.62 15.43
C LEU A 217 21.46 -5.97 15.72
N GLN A 218 20.13 -5.98 15.90
CA GLN A 218 19.38 -7.23 16.09
C GLN A 218 19.48 -8.18 14.89
N ALA A 219 19.50 -7.65 13.66
CA ALA A 219 19.63 -8.44 12.45
C ALA A 219 21.05 -9.02 12.27
N GLU A 220 22.07 -8.35 12.78
CA GLU A 220 23.46 -8.80 12.77
C GLU A 220 23.74 -9.84 13.88
N ASP A 221 23.18 -9.63 15.08
CA ASP A 221 23.41 -10.49 16.24
C ASP A 221 22.60 -11.80 16.17
N THR A 222 21.54 -11.87 15.36
CA THR A 222 20.71 -13.08 15.29
C THR A 222 21.40 -14.20 14.51
N THR A 223 21.41 -15.39 15.12
CA THR A 223 21.90 -16.63 14.51
C THR A 223 20.84 -17.33 13.65
N SER A 224 19.60 -16.85 13.68
CA SER A 224 18.45 -17.41 12.96
C SER A 224 18.28 -16.68 11.63
N ASP A 225 18.45 -17.39 10.51
CA ASP A 225 18.25 -16.81 9.18
C ASP A 225 16.81 -16.29 8.99
N TYR A 226 15.83 -16.99 9.58
CA TYR A 226 14.43 -16.58 9.58
C TYR A 226 14.22 -15.24 10.29
N ASP A 227 14.82 -15.05 11.47
CA ASP A 227 14.68 -13.79 12.20
C ASP A 227 15.44 -12.66 11.52
N ARG A 228 16.59 -12.96 10.91
CA ARG A 228 17.35 -12.00 10.10
C ARG A 228 16.51 -11.46 8.95
N GLU A 229 15.88 -12.35 8.18
CA GLU A 229 14.99 -11.98 7.07
C GLU A 229 13.83 -11.10 7.56
N LYS A 230 13.18 -11.47 8.67
CA LYS A 230 12.06 -10.69 9.22
C LYS A 230 12.46 -9.35 9.82
N LEU A 231 13.66 -9.23 10.38
CA LEU A 231 14.22 -7.95 10.82
C LEU A 231 14.60 -7.07 9.63
N GLN A 232 15.12 -7.66 8.55
CA GLN A 232 15.40 -6.95 7.31
C GLN A 232 14.12 -6.42 6.64
N GLU A 233 13.03 -7.20 6.60
CA GLU A 233 11.73 -6.72 6.11
C GLU A 233 11.24 -5.50 6.91
N ARG A 234 11.34 -5.54 8.25
CA ARG A 234 10.94 -4.42 9.12
C ARG A 234 11.83 -3.19 8.93
N LEU A 235 13.15 -3.41 8.85
CA LEU A 235 14.12 -2.37 8.56
C LEU A 235 13.81 -1.70 7.21
N ALA A 236 13.56 -2.49 6.18
CA ALA A 236 13.26 -2.00 4.84
C ALA A 236 11.99 -1.14 4.83
N ARG A 237 10.96 -1.52 5.60
CA ARG A 237 9.74 -0.72 5.75
C ARG A 237 9.95 0.62 6.47
N LEU A 238 10.90 0.69 7.41
CA LEU A 238 11.24 1.93 8.11
C LEU A 238 12.23 2.82 7.34
N VAL A 239 13.15 2.22 6.58
CA VAL A 239 14.23 2.93 5.86
C VAL A 239 13.82 3.29 4.43
N GLY A 240 13.10 2.41 3.74
CA GLY A 240 12.72 2.55 2.34
C GLY A 240 11.84 3.77 2.07
N GLY A 241 11.18 4.27 3.12
CA GLY A 241 10.32 5.44 3.05
C GLY A 241 9.20 5.27 2.04
N VAL A 242 8.57 6.38 1.69
CA VAL A 242 7.55 6.43 0.64
C VAL A 242 8.00 7.45 -0.39
N ALA A 243 8.13 7.01 -1.64
CA ALA A 243 8.25 7.92 -2.77
C ALA A 243 6.87 8.47 -3.10
N VAL A 244 6.74 9.78 -3.06
CA VAL A 244 5.53 10.50 -3.46
C VAL A 244 5.80 11.14 -4.82
N ILE A 245 5.11 10.65 -5.85
CA ILE A 245 5.10 11.27 -7.17
C ILE A 245 3.98 12.31 -7.18
N LYS A 246 4.34 13.60 -7.17
CA LYS A 246 3.38 14.69 -7.27
C LYS A 246 3.16 15.02 -8.74
N VAL A 247 1.98 14.72 -9.26
CA VAL A 247 1.61 14.91 -10.66
C VAL A 247 1.06 16.31 -10.86
N GLY A 248 1.81 17.14 -11.60
CA GLY A 248 1.36 18.43 -12.09
C GLY A 248 0.79 18.38 -13.51
N ALA A 249 -0.16 19.27 -13.78
CA ALA A 249 -0.72 19.54 -15.11
C ALA A 249 -1.28 20.98 -15.20
N ALA A 250 -1.57 21.45 -16.42
CA ALA A 250 -2.07 22.81 -16.66
C ALA A 250 -3.56 22.97 -16.28
N THR A 251 -4.33 21.88 -16.30
CA THR A 251 -5.74 21.85 -15.91
C THR A 251 -6.05 20.68 -14.96
N GLU A 252 -7.12 20.80 -14.18
CA GLU A 252 -7.53 19.76 -13.20
C GLU A 252 -7.87 18.43 -13.88
N THR A 253 -8.51 18.47 -15.06
CA THR A 253 -8.87 17.27 -15.82
C THR A 253 -7.64 16.53 -16.33
N GLU A 254 -6.64 17.25 -16.85
CA GLU A 254 -5.36 16.67 -17.29
C GLU A 254 -4.57 16.09 -16.11
N MET A 255 -4.65 16.73 -14.94
CA MET A 255 -3.99 16.25 -13.73
C MET A 255 -4.54 14.89 -13.29
N LYS A 256 -5.87 14.75 -13.28
CA LYS A 256 -6.55 13.49 -12.95
C LYS A 256 -6.24 12.38 -13.95
N GLU A 257 -6.25 12.70 -15.24
CA GLU A 257 -5.90 11.76 -16.32
C GLU A 257 -4.45 11.29 -16.22
N LYS A 258 -3.51 12.23 -16.01
CA LYS A 258 -2.09 11.93 -15.87
C LYS A 258 -1.78 11.15 -14.59
N LYS A 259 -2.46 11.46 -13.49
CA LYS A 259 -2.37 10.69 -12.23
C LYS A 259 -2.85 9.25 -12.44
N ALA A 260 -4.02 9.05 -13.05
CA ALA A 260 -4.54 7.72 -13.37
C ALA A 260 -3.54 6.92 -14.22
N ARG A 261 -2.92 7.55 -15.24
CA ARG A 261 -1.86 6.89 -16.03
C ARG A 261 -0.62 6.51 -15.22
N VAL A 262 -0.18 7.33 -14.26
CA VAL A 262 0.97 6.99 -13.41
C VAL A 262 0.63 5.81 -12.49
N GLU A 263 -0.57 5.80 -11.94
CA GLU A 263 -1.04 4.74 -11.04
C GLU A 263 -1.29 3.43 -11.80
N ASP A 264 -1.92 3.49 -12.96
CA ASP A 264 -2.06 2.36 -13.87
C ASP A 264 -0.69 1.85 -14.31
N ALA A 265 0.28 2.75 -14.53
CA ALA A 265 1.63 2.37 -14.90
C ALA A 265 2.33 1.50 -13.85
N THR A 266 1.99 1.69 -12.58
CA THR A 266 2.46 0.82 -11.48
C THR A 266 1.73 -0.52 -11.41
N ASN A 267 0.57 -0.66 -12.09
CA ASN A 267 -0.37 -1.78 -11.93
C ASN A 267 -0.64 -2.63 -13.19
N ALA A 268 -0.30 -2.19 -14.40
CA ALA A 268 -0.92 -2.70 -15.64
C ALA A 268 -0.42 -4.05 -16.22
N GLY A 269 -1.36 -4.72 -16.91
CA GLY A 269 -1.18 -5.70 -18.00
C GLY A 269 -2.50 -5.96 -18.74
N HIS A 270 -2.44 -6.27 -20.04
CA HIS A 270 -3.60 -6.42 -20.96
C HIS A 270 -3.69 -7.84 -21.59
N GLU A 271 -4.88 -8.22 -22.09
CA GLU A 271 -5.17 -9.52 -22.74
C GLU A 271 -5.27 -9.41 -24.28
N GLY A 272 -4.86 -10.48 -25.00
CA GLY A 272 -5.07 -10.63 -26.44
C GLY A 272 -5.09 -12.09 -26.89
N SER A 273 -6.24 -12.59 -27.36
CA SER A 273 -6.48 -14.02 -27.64
C SER A 273 -6.38 -14.46 -29.11
N ILE A 274 -5.89 -13.61 -30.02
CA ILE A 274 -5.85 -13.94 -31.48
C ILE A 274 -4.42 -14.10 -32.02
N VAL A 275 -3.39 -13.66 -31.28
CA VAL A 275 -1.96 -13.66 -31.70
C VAL A 275 -1.21 -14.94 -31.28
N VAL A 276 -1.75 -15.70 -30.33
CA VAL A 276 -1.07 -16.78 -29.60
C VAL A 276 -0.63 -17.95 -30.50
N GLN A 277 -1.37 -18.24 -31.57
CA GLN A 277 -1.11 -19.42 -32.40
C GLN A 277 0.17 -19.31 -33.23
N ARG A 278 0.55 -18.09 -33.66
CA ARG A 278 1.75 -17.85 -34.47
C ARG A 278 3.00 -17.62 -33.64
N VAL A 279 2.86 -17.05 -32.43
CA VAL A 279 3.97 -16.84 -31.48
C VAL A 279 4.46 -18.15 -30.89
N ARG A 280 3.59 -19.18 -30.77
CA ARG A 280 3.98 -20.52 -30.31
C ARG A 280 5.02 -21.23 -31.19
N GLU A 281 5.17 -20.81 -32.44
CA GLU A 281 6.11 -21.38 -33.41
C GLU A 281 7.41 -20.55 -33.52
N MET A 282 7.52 -19.45 -32.77
CA MET A 282 8.64 -18.51 -32.79
C MET A 282 9.60 -18.73 -31.61
N ASN A 283 10.77 -18.08 -31.65
CA ASN A 283 11.70 -18.08 -30.53
C ASN A 283 11.12 -17.32 -29.32
N ASP A 284 11.56 -17.67 -28.11
CA ASP A 284 11.04 -17.14 -26.82
C ASP A 284 10.97 -15.61 -26.68
N GLU A 285 11.69 -14.84 -27.51
CA GLU A 285 11.74 -13.37 -27.47
C GLU A 285 11.06 -12.71 -28.67
N GLU A 286 10.71 -13.47 -29.71
CA GLU A 286 10.08 -12.98 -30.92
C GLU A 286 8.56 -13.06 -30.79
N GLY A 287 7.89 -11.98 -31.14
CA GLY A 287 6.44 -11.93 -31.08
C GLY A 287 5.89 -10.79 -31.91
N PHE A 288 4.57 -10.67 -31.93
CA PHE A 288 3.90 -9.62 -32.70
C PHE A 288 3.73 -8.38 -31.84
N ASN A 289 4.38 -7.29 -32.23
CA ASN A 289 4.13 -5.99 -31.63
C ASN A 289 2.88 -5.38 -32.28
N ALA A 290 1.80 -5.27 -31.50
CA ALA A 290 0.52 -4.73 -31.97
C ALA A 290 0.56 -3.24 -32.33
N LEU A 291 1.54 -2.48 -31.81
CA LEU A 291 1.71 -1.07 -32.12
C LEU A 291 2.33 -0.86 -33.51
N THR A 292 3.31 -1.70 -33.87
CA THR A 292 4.06 -1.60 -35.13
C THR A 292 3.54 -2.56 -36.20
N GLU A 293 2.62 -3.46 -35.83
CA GLU A 293 2.07 -4.55 -36.64
C GLU A 293 3.16 -5.47 -37.24
N ARG A 294 4.29 -5.63 -36.54
CA ARG A 294 5.44 -6.43 -37.00
C ARG A 294 5.77 -7.55 -36.03
N TYR A 295 6.30 -8.63 -36.58
CA TYR A 295 6.97 -9.65 -35.79
C TYR A 295 8.41 -9.20 -35.52
N GLU A 296 8.72 -8.96 -34.26
CA GLU A 296 10.01 -8.46 -33.82
C GLU A 296 10.36 -8.99 -32.43
N ASN A 297 11.59 -8.73 -31.99
CA ASN A 297 11.99 -9.06 -30.63
C ASN A 297 11.23 -8.15 -29.66
N LEU A 298 10.27 -8.71 -28.91
CA LEU A 298 9.38 -7.95 -28.03
C LEU A 298 10.14 -7.28 -26.88
N MET A 299 11.24 -7.86 -26.43
CA MET A 299 12.09 -7.26 -25.40
C MET A 299 12.76 -5.99 -25.92
N GLN A 300 13.31 -6.02 -27.14
CA GLN A 300 13.93 -4.84 -27.78
C GLN A 300 12.89 -3.80 -28.17
N ALA A 301 11.70 -4.24 -28.57
CA ALA A 301 10.58 -3.36 -28.89
C ALA A 301 9.95 -2.71 -27.64
N GLY A 302 10.34 -3.16 -26.44
CA GLY A 302 9.74 -2.71 -25.19
C GLY A 302 8.26 -3.07 -25.14
N VAL A 303 7.91 -4.32 -25.40
CA VAL A 303 6.58 -4.90 -25.18
C VAL A 303 6.76 -5.98 -24.12
N ILE A 304 6.56 -5.60 -22.86
CA ILE A 304 6.95 -6.40 -21.68
C ILE A 304 5.77 -6.47 -20.73
N ASP A 305 5.34 -7.69 -20.39
CA ASP A 305 4.30 -7.93 -19.40
C ASP A 305 4.89 -8.42 -18.06
N PRO A 306 4.40 -7.91 -16.92
CA PRO A 306 4.81 -8.42 -15.62
C PRO A 306 4.42 -9.89 -15.44
N THR A 307 5.39 -10.74 -15.07
CA THR A 307 5.15 -12.19 -14.88
C THR A 307 4.04 -12.49 -13.87
N LYS A 308 3.92 -11.66 -12.82
CA LYS A 308 2.87 -11.79 -11.80
C LYS A 308 1.47 -11.63 -12.42
N VAL A 309 1.29 -10.67 -13.31
CA VAL A 309 -0.01 -10.39 -13.98
C VAL A 309 -0.42 -11.58 -14.84
N VAL A 310 0.46 -12.03 -15.75
CA VAL A 310 0.16 -13.16 -16.65
C VAL A 310 -0.15 -14.44 -15.87
N ARG A 311 0.64 -14.72 -14.81
CA ARG A 311 0.42 -15.91 -13.96
C ARG A 311 -0.91 -15.82 -13.21
N SER A 312 -1.18 -14.68 -12.56
CA SER A 312 -2.41 -14.49 -11.78
C SER A 312 -3.65 -14.53 -12.66
N ALA A 313 -3.61 -13.90 -13.84
CA ALA A 313 -4.71 -13.95 -14.81
C ALA A 313 -5.01 -15.39 -15.23
N LEU A 314 -3.99 -16.15 -15.64
CA LEU A 314 -4.16 -17.54 -16.07
C LEU A 314 -4.67 -18.44 -14.92
N GLN A 315 -4.12 -18.30 -13.72
CA GLN A 315 -4.55 -19.07 -12.54
C GLN A 315 -6.01 -18.79 -12.17
N ASN A 316 -6.40 -17.51 -12.14
CA ASN A 316 -7.77 -17.12 -11.81
C ASN A 316 -8.76 -17.59 -12.89
N ALA A 317 -8.40 -17.44 -14.18
CA ALA A 317 -9.21 -17.90 -15.30
C ALA A 317 -9.42 -19.43 -15.25
N ALA A 318 -8.34 -20.20 -15.06
CA ALA A 318 -8.41 -21.65 -14.94
C ALA A 318 -9.24 -22.09 -13.72
N SER A 319 -9.12 -21.38 -12.59
CA SER A 319 -9.88 -21.67 -11.38
C SER A 319 -11.39 -21.49 -11.58
N ILE A 320 -11.81 -20.35 -12.16
CA ILE A 320 -13.22 -20.06 -12.45
C ILE A 320 -13.76 -21.03 -13.52
N ALA A 321 -12.98 -21.27 -14.59
CA ALA A 321 -13.37 -22.21 -15.64
C ALA A 321 -13.56 -23.63 -15.09
N SER A 322 -12.66 -24.09 -14.21
CA SER A 322 -12.81 -25.38 -13.54
C SER A 322 -14.10 -25.44 -12.72
N LEU A 323 -14.39 -24.42 -11.90
CA LEU A 323 -15.61 -24.36 -11.10
C LEU A 323 -16.85 -24.43 -12.00
N LEU A 324 -16.91 -23.63 -13.06
CA LEU A 324 -18.02 -23.62 -14.02
C LEU A 324 -18.19 -24.97 -14.73
N LEU A 325 -17.10 -25.58 -15.20
CA LEU A 325 -17.14 -26.88 -15.88
C LEU A 325 -17.59 -28.03 -14.97
N THR A 326 -17.28 -27.95 -13.68
CA THR A 326 -17.71 -28.95 -12.68
C THR A 326 -19.06 -28.65 -12.05
N THR A 327 -19.69 -27.50 -12.35
CA THR A 327 -20.99 -27.14 -11.79
C THR A 327 -22.09 -27.89 -12.54
N GLU A 328 -22.70 -28.88 -11.89
CA GLU A 328 -23.79 -29.68 -12.50
C GLU A 328 -25.16 -29.00 -12.40
N ALA A 329 -25.38 -28.15 -11.40
CA ALA A 329 -26.64 -27.46 -11.19
C ALA A 329 -26.44 -26.08 -10.57
N VAL A 330 -27.26 -25.12 -10.99
CA VAL A 330 -27.36 -23.79 -10.40
C VAL A 330 -28.79 -23.62 -9.89
N ILE A 331 -28.93 -23.24 -8.62
CA ILE A 331 -30.21 -22.88 -8.02
C ILE A 331 -30.22 -21.35 -7.90
N THR A 332 -31.25 -20.73 -8.45
CA THR A 332 -31.43 -19.27 -8.50
C THR A 332 -32.64 -18.85 -7.68
#